data_AF-A0A850DNM1-F1
#
_entry.id   AF-A0A850DNM1-F1
#
_cell.length_a   1.000
_cell.length_b   1.000
_cell.length_c   1.000
_cell.angle_alpha   90.00
_cell.angle_beta   90.00
_cell.angle_gamma   90.00
#
_symmetry.space_group_name_H-M   'P 1'
#
loop_
_entity.id
_entity.type
_entity.pdbx_description
1 polymer ?
#
loop_
_entity_poly.entity_id
_entity_poly.type
_entity_poly.pdbx_seq_one_letter_code
_entity_poly.pdbx_strand_id
1 'polypeptide(L)'
;QTGWVEQTLAKHRADPAVDFIVCFFHHCAYSTTEAHASDGGVRAAWTPLFDRYQVDLVLQGHNHVYERTDPIRAGQPTRVAEDHATVYPATDGTVYYTVGSGGRPRYKFQPGEETTHRGKFIADTFVPNSYVWTPDGRKQPEAVAWSRVRYRDYAFLRVDVRPGALMSEMEVIAVDENGREFDRLTFRRQVTR
;
A
#
# COMPACT_ATOMS: atom_id res chain seq x y z
N GLN A 1 8.90 -16.48 -10.42
CA GLN A 1 9.50 -15.70 -9.30
C GLN A 1 8.88 -16.03 -7.94
N THR A 2 7.62 -16.47 -7.86
CA THR A 2 6.91 -16.73 -6.59
C THR A 2 7.65 -17.60 -5.57
N GLY A 3 8.25 -18.72 -5.99
CA GLY A 3 9.00 -19.57 -5.05
C GLY A 3 10.20 -18.87 -4.40
N TRP A 4 10.89 -17.99 -5.13
CA TRP A 4 11.96 -17.17 -4.56
C TRP A 4 11.43 -16.11 -3.59
N VAL A 5 10.26 -15.50 -3.88
CA VAL A 5 9.60 -14.55 -2.97
C VAL A 5 9.25 -15.24 -1.66
N GLU A 6 8.63 -16.42 -1.72
CA GLU A 6 8.26 -17.19 -0.52
C GLU A 6 9.50 -17.53 0.33
N GLN A 7 10.56 -18.05 -0.28
CA GLN A 7 11.79 -18.39 0.45
C GLN A 7 12.47 -17.17 1.09
N THR A 8 12.47 -16.03 0.38
CA THR A 8 13.07 -14.78 0.87
C THR A 8 12.27 -14.20 2.05
N LEU A 9 10.95 -14.18 1.94
CA LEU A 9 10.07 -13.71 3.02
C LEU A 9 10.16 -14.62 4.25
N ALA A 10 10.18 -15.95 4.06
CA ALA A 10 10.37 -16.91 5.15
C ALA A 10 11.68 -16.67 5.89
N LYS A 11 12.78 -16.49 5.13
CA LYS A 11 14.10 -16.20 5.70
C LYS A 11 14.09 -14.90 6.52
N HIS A 12 13.57 -13.82 5.96
CA HIS A 12 13.55 -12.52 6.65
C HIS A 12 12.65 -12.54 7.88
N ARG A 13 11.48 -13.18 7.83
CA ARG A 13 10.58 -13.22 8.98
C ARG A 13 11.12 -14.11 10.11
N ALA A 14 11.99 -15.07 9.81
CA ALA A 14 12.66 -15.91 10.80
C ALA A 14 13.92 -15.25 11.41
N ASP A 15 14.40 -14.13 10.86
CA ASP A 15 15.59 -13.43 11.33
C ASP A 15 15.24 -12.41 12.42
N PRO A 16 15.66 -12.61 13.68
CA PRO A 16 15.36 -11.68 14.79
C PRO A 16 16.06 -10.32 14.65
N ALA A 17 16.99 -10.16 13.70
CA ALA A 17 17.57 -8.86 13.35
C ALA A 17 16.67 -8.02 12.42
N VAL A 18 15.59 -8.59 11.88
CA VAL A 18 14.68 -7.93 10.93
C VAL A 18 13.35 -7.60 11.59
N ASP A 19 13.18 -6.33 11.98
CA ASP A 19 11.91 -5.85 12.55
C ASP A 19 10.82 -5.66 11.47
N PHE A 20 11.19 -4.99 10.38
CA PHE A 20 10.28 -4.63 9.28
C PHE A 20 10.65 -5.33 7.98
N ILE A 21 9.64 -5.84 7.28
CA ILE A 21 9.75 -6.36 5.91
C ILE A 21 8.98 -5.42 4.99
N VAL A 22 9.71 -4.77 4.08
CA VAL A 22 9.16 -3.90 3.04
C VAL A 22 9.36 -4.57 1.69
N CYS A 23 8.29 -4.72 0.92
CA CYS A 23 8.35 -5.26 -0.44
C CYS A 23 8.16 -4.16 -1.48
N PHE A 24 8.86 -4.28 -2.61
CA PHE A 24 8.66 -3.41 -3.78
C PHE A 24 8.46 -4.23 -5.04
N PHE A 25 7.51 -3.82 -5.88
CA PHE A 25 7.31 -4.35 -7.24
C PHE A 25 6.57 -3.35 -8.13
N HIS A 26 6.65 -3.51 -9.46
CA HIS A 26 6.16 -2.48 -10.38
C HIS A 26 4.62 -2.40 -10.49
N HIS A 27 3.95 -3.48 -10.90
CA HIS A 27 2.48 -3.49 -11.13
C HIS A 27 1.70 -3.56 -9.81
N CYS A 28 0.64 -2.76 -9.68
CA CYS A 28 -0.09 -2.64 -8.42
C CYS A 28 -0.92 -3.89 -8.10
N ALA A 29 -0.72 -4.51 -6.93
CA ALA A 29 -1.67 -5.51 -6.41
C ALA A 29 -3.02 -4.86 -6.04
N TYR A 30 -2.97 -3.61 -5.57
CA TYR A 30 -4.13 -2.81 -5.18
C TYR A 30 -4.00 -1.39 -5.73
N SER A 31 -4.85 -1.00 -6.69
CA SER A 31 -5.04 0.39 -7.08
C SER A 31 -6.43 0.58 -7.69
N THR A 32 -6.99 1.79 -7.52
CA THR A 32 -8.28 2.22 -8.07
C THR A 32 -8.14 3.16 -9.27
N THR A 33 -6.94 3.28 -9.86
CA THR A 33 -6.75 4.11 -11.05
C THR A 33 -7.57 3.63 -12.25
N GLU A 34 -8.04 4.56 -13.07
CA GLU A 34 -8.82 4.26 -14.29
C GLU A 34 -8.01 3.46 -15.31
N ALA A 35 -6.73 3.80 -15.49
CA ALA A 35 -5.88 3.30 -16.58
C ALA A 35 -5.51 1.82 -16.43
N HIS A 36 -4.96 1.42 -15.27
CA HIS A 36 -4.50 0.05 -15.05
C HIS A 36 -4.92 -0.58 -13.72
N ALA A 37 -5.62 0.14 -12.84
CA ALA A 37 -6.18 -0.35 -11.58
C ALA A 37 -5.30 -1.41 -10.89
N SER A 38 -5.89 -2.53 -10.46
CA SER A 38 -5.17 -3.63 -9.82
C SER A 38 -4.81 -4.74 -10.80
N ASP A 39 -3.62 -5.33 -10.63
CA ASP A 39 -3.16 -6.56 -11.29
C ASP A 39 -3.56 -7.78 -10.44
N GLY A 40 -4.53 -8.55 -10.92
CA GLY A 40 -5.04 -9.73 -10.22
C GLY A 40 -4.07 -10.91 -10.20
N GLY A 41 -3.14 -10.98 -11.16
CA GLY A 41 -2.09 -11.98 -11.17
C GLY A 41 -1.09 -11.76 -10.03
N VAL A 42 -0.61 -10.53 -9.87
CA VAL A 42 0.24 -10.13 -8.74
C VAL A 42 -0.51 -10.29 -7.43
N ARG A 43 -1.76 -9.81 -7.37
CA ARG A 43 -2.61 -9.92 -6.18
C ARG A 43 -2.74 -11.38 -5.73
N ALA A 44 -3.16 -12.28 -6.62
CA ALA A 44 -3.36 -13.69 -6.30
C ALA A 44 -2.06 -14.43 -5.95
N ALA A 45 -0.95 -14.09 -6.61
CA ALA A 45 0.31 -14.80 -6.42
C ALA A 45 1.05 -14.41 -5.13
N TRP A 46 1.03 -13.12 -4.74
CA TRP A 46 1.94 -12.60 -3.71
C TRP A 46 1.26 -12.08 -2.45
N THR A 47 0.03 -11.56 -2.51
CA THR A 47 -0.62 -11.06 -1.28
C THR A 47 -0.88 -12.15 -0.24
N PRO A 48 -1.16 -13.43 -0.59
CA PRO A 48 -1.22 -14.50 0.41
C PRO A 48 0.13 -14.77 1.09
N LEU A 49 1.24 -14.57 0.38
CA LEU A 49 2.58 -14.66 0.98
C LEU A 49 2.84 -13.48 1.91
N PHE A 50 2.39 -12.28 1.53
CA PHE A 50 2.49 -11.09 2.37
C PHE A 50 1.70 -11.24 3.66
N ASP A 51 0.50 -11.82 3.60
CA ASP A 51 -0.31 -12.16 4.78
C ASP A 51 0.40 -13.21 5.66
N ARG A 52 0.92 -14.30 5.05
CA ARG A 52 1.59 -15.40 5.74
C ARG A 52 2.85 -14.94 6.47
N TYR A 53 3.69 -14.16 5.81
CA TYR A 53 4.96 -13.67 6.36
C TYR A 53 4.85 -12.29 7.00
N GLN A 54 3.62 -11.79 7.15
CA GLN A 54 3.28 -10.52 7.77
C GLN A 54 4.12 -9.38 7.20
N VAL A 55 4.12 -9.16 5.88
CA VAL A 55 4.81 -8.01 5.28
C VAL A 55 4.20 -6.73 5.81
N ASP A 56 5.05 -5.77 6.17
CA ASP A 56 4.63 -4.55 6.87
C ASP A 56 4.10 -3.51 5.88
N LEU A 57 4.87 -3.29 4.82
CA LEU A 57 4.65 -2.26 3.81
C LEU A 57 4.92 -2.83 2.43
N VAL A 58 4.06 -2.52 1.48
CA VAL A 58 4.27 -2.78 0.05
C VAL A 58 4.32 -1.45 -0.69
N LEU A 59 5.39 -1.26 -1.45
CA LEU A 59 5.57 -0.16 -2.38
C LEU A 59 5.34 -0.67 -3.80
N GLN A 60 4.48 0.00 -4.55
CA GLN A 60 4.15 -0.35 -5.92
C GLN A 60 4.17 0.90 -6.82
N GLY A 61 4.48 0.70 -8.10
CA GLY A 61 4.63 1.78 -9.08
C GLY A 61 3.55 1.70 -10.15
N HIS A 62 3.97 1.83 -11.42
CA HIS A 62 3.16 1.66 -12.64
C HIS A 62 2.04 2.69 -12.84
N ASN A 63 1.10 2.78 -11.91
CA ASN A 63 0.02 3.75 -11.95
C ASN A 63 0.53 5.13 -11.53
N HIS A 64 0.46 6.12 -12.45
CA HIS A 64 1.02 7.46 -12.24
C HIS A 64 0.16 8.35 -11.32
N VAL A 65 -0.09 7.87 -10.11
CA VAL A 65 -0.75 8.57 -9.00
C VAL A 65 -0.06 8.22 -7.69
N TYR A 66 -0.46 8.88 -6.62
CA TYR A 66 -0.28 8.38 -5.27
C TYR A 66 -1.59 7.78 -4.76
N GLU A 67 -1.54 6.56 -4.24
CA GLU A 67 -2.67 5.90 -3.59
C GLU A 67 -2.19 5.08 -2.40
N ARG A 68 -2.86 5.20 -1.25
CA ARG A 68 -2.56 4.39 -0.07
C ARG A 68 -3.80 3.65 0.37
N THR A 69 -3.62 2.37 0.69
CA THR A 69 -4.69 1.54 1.23
C THR A 69 -4.85 1.70 2.75
N ASP A 70 -6.00 1.33 3.27
CA ASP A 70 -6.11 0.82 4.63
C ASP A 70 -5.30 -0.50 4.77
N PRO A 71 -4.95 -0.98 5.98
CA PRO A 71 -4.28 -2.26 6.14
C PRO A 71 -5.16 -3.40 5.63
N ILE A 72 -4.61 -4.26 4.77
CA ILE A 72 -5.33 -5.34 4.12
C ILE A 72 -4.86 -6.69 4.65
N ARG A 73 -5.81 -7.59 4.87
CA ARG A 73 -5.57 -9.02 5.11
C ARG A 73 -6.65 -9.83 4.40
N ALA A 74 -6.28 -10.94 3.78
CA ALA A 74 -7.19 -11.78 2.99
C ALA A 74 -8.01 -10.98 1.95
N GLY A 75 -7.39 -9.95 1.36
CA GLY A 75 -8.00 -9.10 0.35
C GLY A 75 -9.05 -8.10 0.84
N GLN A 76 -9.23 -7.94 2.16
CA GLN A 76 -10.17 -7.00 2.76
C GLN A 76 -9.45 -6.01 3.68
N PRO A 77 -9.92 -4.75 3.78
CA PRO A 77 -9.43 -3.83 4.79
C PRO A 77 -9.80 -4.37 6.18
N THR A 78 -8.84 -4.39 7.11
CA THR A 78 -9.09 -4.85 8.48
C THR A 78 -9.60 -3.75 9.39
N ARG A 79 -9.23 -2.50 9.08
CA ARG A 79 -9.69 -1.27 9.75
C ARG A 79 -9.34 -0.04 8.93
N VAL A 80 -9.93 1.09 9.30
CA VAL A 80 -9.54 2.40 8.78
C VAL A 80 -8.18 2.82 9.36
N ALA A 81 -7.26 3.27 8.51
CA ALA A 81 -6.00 3.91 8.88
C ALA A 81 -5.93 5.33 8.30
N GLU A 82 -6.51 6.27 9.03
CA GLU A 82 -6.47 7.70 8.67
C GLU A 82 -5.04 8.26 8.66
N ASP A 83 -4.88 9.49 8.17
CA ASP A 83 -3.63 10.22 8.26
C ASP A 83 -3.14 10.29 9.72
N HIS A 84 -1.84 10.15 9.93
CA HIS A 84 -1.16 10.00 11.22
C HIS A 84 -1.53 8.76 12.05
N ALA A 85 -2.28 7.78 11.50
CA ALA A 85 -2.58 6.56 12.25
C ALA A 85 -1.31 5.73 12.52
N THR A 86 -1.33 5.04 13.65
CA THR A 86 -0.36 3.97 13.95
C THR A 86 -0.91 2.64 13.43
N VAL A 87 -0.11 1.87 12.70
CA VAL A 87 -0.43 0.53 12.17
C VAL A 87 0.44 -0.52 12.84
N TYR A 88 -0.18 -1.65 13.21
CA TYR A 88 0.49 -2.84 13.73
C TYR A 88 0.36 -3.96 12.71
N PRO A 89 1.27 -4.12 11.72
CA PRO A 89 1.03 -5.01 10.58
C PRO A 89 0.82 -6.47 10.94
N ALA A 90 1.37 -6.92 12.08
CA ALA A 90 1.15 -8.25 12.62
C ALA A 90 -0.35 -8.57 12.83
N THR A 91 -1.16 -7.59 13.25
CA THR A 91 -2.60 -7.73 13.50
C THR A 91 -3.44 -7.06 12.42
N ASP A 92 -3.05 -5.86 12.00
CA ASP A 92 -3.80 -5.03 11.05
C ASP A 92 -3.62 -5.51 9.60
N GLY A 93 -2.50 -6.16 9.26
CA GLY A 93 -2.20 -6.54 7.88
C GLY A 93 -1.32 -5.53 7.15
N THR A 94 -1.10 -5.80 5.86
CA THR A 94 -0.14 -5.08 5.02
C THR A 94 -0.77 -3.81 4.44
N VAL A 95 -0.03 -2.70 4.47
CA VAL A 95 -0.45 -1.46 3.79
C VAL A 95 0.24 -1.36 2.44
N TYR A 96 -0.51 -1.02 1.40
CA TYR A 96 -0.01 -0.88 0.04
C TYR A 96 0.00 0.60 -0.36
N TYR A 97 1.13 1.04 -0.90
CA TYR A 97 1.33 2.40 -1.41
C TYR A 97 1.66 2.33 -2.90
N THR A 98 0.75 2.82 -3.73
CA THR A 98 1.06 3.17 -5.12
C THR A 98 1.76 4.52 -5.12
N VAL A 99 3.01 4.55 -5.55
CA VAL A 99 3.86 5.76 -5.58
C VAL A 99 4.44 5.93 -6.98
N GLY A 100 3.57 5.93 -7.99
CA GLY A 100 3.98 5.97 -9.40
C GLY A 100 4.00 7.38 -10.02
N SER A 101 3.62 8.42 -9.27
CA SER A 101 3.59 9.82 -9.75
C SER A 101 4.94 10.54 -9.62
N GLY A 102 6.06 9.90 -9.98
CA GLY A 102 7.39 10.52 -9.82
C GLY A 102 7.79 11.54 -10.90
N GLY A 103 7.01 11.73 -11.97
CA GLY A 103 7.35 12.71 -13.02
C GLY A 103 6.78 12.47 -14.43
N ARG A 104 6.11 11.34 -14.69
CA ARG A 104 5.34 11.12 -15.93
C ARG A 104 3.94 11.73 -15.84
N PRO A 105 3.27 12.01 -16.97
CA PRO A 105 1.89 12.49 -16.95
C PRO A 105 0.98 11.62 -16.08
N ARG A 106 0.27 12.29 -15.17
CA ARG A 106 -0.52 11.67 -14.11
C ARG A 106 -1.75 11.00 -14.67
N TYR A 107 -2.09 9.85 -14.11
CA TYR A 107 -3.34 9.16 -14.42
C TYR A 107 -4.51 9.78 -13.65
N LYS A 108 -5.71 9.27 -13.94
CA LYS A 108 -6.94 9.61 -13.22
C LYS A 108 -7.39 8.41 -12.36
N PHE A 109 -8.12 8.72 -11.29
CA PHE A 109 -8.95 7.73 -10.62
C PHE A 109 -10.23 7.49 -11.45
N GLN A 110 -11.02 6.49 -11.07
CA GLN A 110 -12.24 6.15 -11.80
C GLN A 110 -13.18 7.36 -11.97
N PRO A 111 -14.03 7.37 -13.00
CA PRO A 111 -15.00 8.45 -13.21
C PRO A 111 -15.86 8.70 -11.96
N GLY A 112 -15.95 9.97 -11.53
CA GLY A 112 -16.70 10.37 -10.33
C GLY A 112 -15.94 10.24 -9.02
N GLU A 113 -14.75 9.63 -9.02
CA GLU A 113 -13.98 9.41 -7.81
C GLU A 113 -13.06 10.59 -7.45
N GLU A 114 -13.20 11.07 -6.21
CA GLU A 114 -12.43 12.21 -5.71
C GLU A 114 -11.11 11.83 -5.05
N THR A 115 -10.11 12.71 -5.18
CA THR A 115 -8.90 12.67 -4.36
C THR A 115 -9.24 12.94 -2.90
N THR A 116 -8.57 12.24 -1.99
CA THR A 116 -8.67 12.44 -0.54
C THR A 116 -7.29 12.33 0.10
N HIS A 117 -6.92 13.31 0.90
CA HIS A 117 -5.61 13.44 1.57
C HIS A 117 -5.69 14.55 2.62
N ARG A 118 -4.60 14.76 3.39
CA ARG A 118 -4.52 15.91 4.31
C ARG A 118 -4.83 17.21 3.57
N GLY A 119 -5.77 17.98 4.10
CA GLY A 119 -6.27 19.23 3.48
C GLY A 119 -7.43 19.07 2.49
N LYS A 120 -7.77 17.85 2.07
CA LYS A 120 -8.96 17.54 1.27
C LYS A 120 -9.56 16.19 1.71
N PHE A 121 -10.40 16.23 2.75
CA PHE A 121 -11.03 15.03 3.30
C PHE A 121 -12.37 14.75 2.63
N ILE A 122 -12.63 13.47 2.33
CA ILE A 122 -13.95 12.95 2.00
C ILE A 122 -14.32 11.88 3.03
N ALA A 123 -15.57 11.89 3.50
CA ALA A 123 -16.02 10.97 4.54
C ALA A 123 -16.19 9.53 4.03
N ASP A 124 -16.71 9.39 2.81
CA ASP A 124 -16.86 8.11 2.14
C ASP A 124 -15.75 7.91 1.11
N THR A 125 -14.95 6.86 1.31
CA THR A 125 -13.81 6.49 0.46
C THR A 125 -14.10 5.24 -0.37
N PHE A 126 -15.34 4.75 -0.33
CA PHE A 126 -15.78 3.61 -1.12
C PHE A 126 -15.69 3.92 -2.61
N VAL A 127 -15.14 2.98 -3.37
CA VAL A 127 -14.99 3.07 -4.83
C VAL A 127 -15.84 1.98 -5.47
N PRO A 128 -17.05 2.29 -5.94
CA PRO A 128 -17.99 1.29 -6.46
C PRO A 128 -17.63 0.76 -7.86
N ASN A 129 -16.74 1.43 -8.58
CA ASN A 129 -16.51 1.26 -10.01
C ASN A 129 -15.05 0.92 -10.37
N SER A 130 -14.29 0.33 -9.44
CA SER A 130 -12.94 -0.18 -9.72
C SER A 130 -12.99 -1.50 -10.52
N TYR A 131 -11.83 -2.01 -10.88
CA TYR A 131 -11.68 -3.31 -11.51
C TYR A 131 -10.31 -3.91 -11.20
N VAL A 132 -10.20 -5.23 -11.37
CA VAL A 132 -8.95 -5.98 -11.33
C VAL A 132 -8.71 -6.65 -12.68
N TRP A 133 -7.47 -6.63 -13.17
CA TRP A 133 -7.07 -7.39 -14.34
C TRP A 133 -6.95 -8.87 -13.98
N THR A 134 -7.70 -9.71 -14.69
CA THR A 134 -7.61 -11.16 -14.56
C THR A 134 -6.36 -11.69 -15.26
N PRO A 135 -5.87 -12.90 -14.90
CA PRO A 135 -4.69 -13.49 -15.54
C PRO A 135 -4.78 -13.67 -17.06
N ASP A 136 -5.99 -13.73 -17.61
CA ASP A 136 -6.27 -13.81 -19.04
C ASP A 136 -6.50 -12.43 -19.70
N GLY A 137 -6.15 -11.34 -19.01
CA GLY A 137 -6.13 -9.99 -19.56
C GLY A 137 -7.50 -9.33 -19.69
N ARG A 138 -8.51 -9.77 -18.93
CA ARG A 138 -9.84 -9.15 -18.89
C ARG A 138 -9.98 -8.24 -17.66
N LYS A 139 -10.85 -7.24 -17.75
CA LYS A 139 -11.24 -6.43 -16.59
C LYS A 139 -12.38 -7.13 -15.86
N GLN A 140 -12.16 -7.49 -14.61
CA GLN A 140 -13.21 -7.95 -13.70
C GLN A 140 -13.61 -6.78 -12.79
N PRO A 141 -14.86 -6.30 -12.83
CA PRO A 141 -15.33 -5.23 -11.95
C PRO A 141 -15.18 -5.59 -10.47
N GLU A 142 -14.79 -4.62 -9.65
CA GLU A 142 -14.76 -4.74 -8.20
C GLU A 142 -15.17 -3.42 -7.53
N ALA A 143 -15.91 -3.54 -6.42
CA ALA A 143 -16.15 -2.42 -5.54
C ALA A 143 -15.22 -2.54 -4.32
N VAL A 144 -14.55 -1.45 -3.94
CA VAL A 144 -13.50 -1.50 -2.92
C VAL A 144 -13.71 -0.48 -1.82
N ALA A 145 -13.43 -0.89 -0.58
CA ALA A 145 -13.50 -0.05 0.61
C ALA A 145 -12.10 0.22 1.23
N TRP A 146 -11.02 -0.23 0.58
CA TRP A 146 -9.67 -0.16 1.13
C TRP A 146 -8.88 1.06 0.64
N SER A 147 -9.33 1.83 -0.36
CA SER A 147 -8.56 2.95 -0.92
C SER A 147 -8.70 4.21 -0.05
N ARG A 148 -7.77 4.42 0.87
CA ARG A 148 -7.85 5.47 1.90
C ARG A 148 -7.39 6.84 1.45
N VAL A 149 -6.22 6.93 0.82
CA VAL A 149 -5.65 8.20 0.34
C VAL A 149 -5.49 8.12 -1.16
N ARG A 150 -5.97 9.13 -1.87
CA ARG A 150 -5.91 9.27 -3.31
C ARG A 150 -5.38 10.66 -3.63
N TYR A 151 -4.20 10.75 -4.21
CA TYR A 151 -3.55 12.02 -4.54
C TYR A 151 -3.07 12.01 -6.00
N ARG A 152 -3.35 13.10 -6.70
CA ARG A 152 -3.19 13.21 -8.16
C ARG A 152 -2.24 14.34 -8.56
N ASP A 153 -1.22 14.57 -7.73
CA ASP A 153 -0.02 15.32 -8.11
C ASP A 153 1.24 14.45 -7.96
N TYR A 154 2.40 15.04 -8.21
CA TYR A 154 3.68 14.39 -8.09
C TYR A 154 4.01 14.17 -6.62
N ALA A 155 4.46 12.97 -6.30
CA ALA A 155 4.73 12.59 -4.92
C ALA A 155 5.86 11.58 -4.82
N PHE A 156 6.51 11.59 -3.66
CA PHE A 156 7.46 10.57 -3.24
C PHE A 156 7.25 10.22 -1.77
N LEU A 157 7.85 9.11 -1.34
CA LEU A 157 7.83 8.70 0.06
C LEU A 157 9.17 8.97 0.74
N ARG A 158 9.12 9.47 1.97
CA ARG A 158 10.21 9.36 2.96
C ARG A 158 9.86 8.24 3.93
N VAL A 159 10.83 7.37 4.21
CA VAL A 159 10.69 6.28 5.18
C VAL A 159 11.77 6.42 6.24
N ASP A 160 11.35 6.70 7.47
CA ASP A 160 12.23 6.91 8.61
C ASP A 160 12.05 5.75 9.60
N VAL A 161 13.11 4.95 9.80
CA VAL A 161 13.08 3.80 10.73
C VAL A 161 13.82 4.15 12.02
N ARG A 162 13.16 3.93 13.15
CA ARG A 162 13.69 4.08 14.51
C ARG A 162 13.66 2.72 15.21
N PRO A 163 14.76 1.95 15.19
CA PRO A 163 14.85 0.68 15.90
C PRO A 163 14.70 0.88 17.40
N GLY A 164 13.98 -0.02 18.07
CA GLY A 164 13.79 0.02 19.52
C GLY A 164 14.35 -1.18 20.26
N ALA A 165 14.33 -1.11 21.59
CA ALA A 165 14.64 -2.26 22.45
C ALA A 165 13.41 -3.16 22.66
N LEU A 166 12.21 -2.57 22.74
CA LEU A 166 10.93 -3.28 22.92
C LEU A 166 10.01 -3.14 21.70
N MET A 167 10.05 -1.98 21.05
CA MET A 167 9.18 -1.62 19.93
C MET A 167 9.97 -0.80 18.93
N SER A 168 10.07 -1.27 17.69
CA SER A 168 10.61 -0.51 16.58
C SER A 168 9.50 0.27 15.87
N GLU A 169 9.84 1.46 15.37
CA GLU A 169 8.93 2.33 14.64
C GLU A 169 9.45 2.58 13.21
N MET A 170 8.54 2.62 12.24
CA MET A 170 8.82 3.06 10.88
C MET A 170 7.77 4.08 10.47
N GLU A 171 8.17 5.32 10.24
CA GLU A 171 7.29 6.36 9.70
C GLU A 171 7.37 6.37 8.18
N VAL A 172 6.21 6.30 7.51
CA VAL A 172 6.08 6.40 6.06
C VAL A 172 5.30 7.67 5.75
N ILE A 173 5.96 8.60 5.06
CA ILE A 173 5.51 9.98 4.87
C ILE A 173 5.44 10.28 3.39
N ALA A 174 4.28 10.70 2.91
CA ALA A 174 4.10 11.16 1.54
C ALA A 174 4.32 12.66 1.43
N VAL A 175 5.16 13.04 0.47
CA VAL A 175 5.62 14.41 0.24
C VAL A 175 5.30 14.82 -1.19
N ASP A 176 4.72 16.01 -1.36
CA ASP A 176 4.40 16.59 -2.67
C ASP A 176 5.65 17.19 -3.36
N GLU A 177 5.49 17.65 -4.61
CA GLU A 177 6.58 18.27 -5.38
C GLU A 177 7.12 19.57 -4.79
N ASN A 178 6.42 20.16 -3.82
CA ASN A 178 6.81 21.38 -3.12
C ASN A 178 7.45 21.09 -1.74
N GLY A 179 7.67 19.81 -1.41
CA GLY A 179 8.24 19.40 -0.13
C GLY A 179 7.25 19.39 1.03
N ARG A 180 5.93 19.48 0.77
CA ARG A 180 4.90 19.47 1.81
C ARG A 180 4.41 18.06 2.04
N GLU A 181 4.28 17.68 3.30
CA GLU A 181 3.72 16.40 3.68
C GLU A 181 2.19 16.42 3.58
N PHE A 182 1.59 15.40 2.97
CA PHE A 182 0.14 15.30 2.79
C PHE A 182 -0.48 14.00 3.30
N ASP A 183 0.34 13.05 3.76
CA ASP A 183 -0.11 11.79 4.34
C ASP A 183 1.04 11.16 5.16
N ARG A 184 0.71 10.52 6.27
CA ARG A 184 1.68 9.81 7.13
C ARG A 184 1.04 8.62 7.81
N LEU A 185 1.77 7.50 7.90
CA LEU A 185 1.49 6.42 8.85
C LEU A 185 2.73 6.09 9.68
N THR A 186 2.50 5.65 10.92
CA THR A 186 3.54 5.09 11.79
C THR A 186 3.33 3.59 11.94
N PHE A 187 4.27 2.77 11.49
CA PHE A 187 4.25 1.33 11.65
C PHE A 187 4.97 0.96 12.94
N ARG A 188 4.41 0.05 13.74
CA ARG A 188 5.00 -0.45 14.98
C ARG A 188 5.14 -1.96 14.99
N ARG A 189 6.32 -2.43 15.37
CA ARG A 189 6.68 -3.84 15.52
C ARG A 189 7.28 -4.09 16.90
N GLN A 190 6.72 -5.04 17.63
CA GLN A 190 7.36 -5.53 18.84
C GLN A 190 8.65 -6.24 18.45
N VAL A 191 9.73 -5.90 19.14
CA VAL A 191 11.03 -6.52 18.92
C VAL A 191 11.03 -7.88 19.62
N THR A 192 11.23 -8.95 18.85
CA THR A 192 11.34 -10.33 19.34
C THR A 192 12.79 -10.77 19.22
N ARG A 193 13.56 -10.62 20.31
CA ARG A 193 14.95 -11.11 20.42
C ARG A 193 15.01 -12.37 21.26
#